data_AF-A0A1Q4R091-F1
#
_entry.id   AF-A0A1Q4R091-F1
#
_cell.length_a   1.000
_cell.length_b   1.000
_cell.length_c   1.000
_cell.angle_alpha   90.00
_cell.angle_beta   90.00
_cell.angle_gamma   90.00
#
_symmetry.space_group_name_H-M   'P 1'
#
loop_
_entity.id
_entity.type
_entity.pdbx_description
1 polymer ?
#
loop_
_entity_poly.entity_id
_entity_poly.type
_entity_poly.pdbx_seq_one_letter_code
_entity_poly.pdbx_strand_id
1 'polypeptide(L)'
;MNFDLDPHLDSLAETSLAQLRRPTTLPLPEKQFVDYSPVSMAGDRQIWETFLQSSSCPFQQEIPELAGKVAVFDLDETILMNSFISPEIWELGDGYTDKTIVPAFYYSMLQSSLKGRFQKLLGRTHYDTKNTKRHPFLQQPRHIVMCRPGMLYGLNWLKNQGVVLILATASARERVQYLSHRFAMFREIFEDRIITANEIAYFYGQNREMSEISMVEKNILLQRPQSLAAKVPAIFNFFLKINDYDVLVDDSQTTTKIFKNTPLTEKLLPIKSDQAVSSYGLKIIIKTVERLLGRSLNTSIKNHGSQQQPWRDIITRVEDPYYWPLCHMSDQLKLND
;
A
#
# COMPACT_ATOMS: atom_id res chain seq x y z
N MET A 1 2.15 21.26 -15.58
CA MET A 1 3.43 20.71 -16.05
C MET A 1 3.17 19.25 -16.42
N ASN A 2 3.12 18.90 -17.72
CA ASN A 2 2.90 17.53 -18.18
C ASN A 2 4.21 16.75 -17.97
N PHE A 3 4.23 15.89 -16.96
CA PHE A 3 5.19 14.79 -16.87
C PHE A 3 4.73 13.64 -17.77
N ASP A 4 4.38 13.95 -19.02
CA ASP A 4 4.23 12.92 -20.04
C ASP A 4 5.62 12.31 -20.19
N LEU A 5 5.80 11.13 -19.59
CA LEU A 5 6.96 10.31 -19.91
C LEU A 5 6.87 10.00 -21.39
N ASP A 6 8.05 9.86 -21.99
CA ASP A 6 8.21 9.34 -23.33
C ASP A 6 7.16 8.23 -23.59
N PRO A 7 6.29 8.35 -24.61
CA PRO A 7 5.28 7.35 -24.93
C PRO A 7 5.86 5.94 -25.17
N HIS A 8 7.17 5.82 -25.42
CA HIS A 8 7.86 4.52 -25.42
C HIS A 8 8.01 3.87 -24.03
N LEU A 9 8.11 4.65 -22.95
CA LEU A 9 8.12 4.16 -21.58
C LEU A 9 6.74 3.66 -21.15
N ASP A 10 5.66 4.25 -21.65
CA ASP A 10 4.28 3.80 -21.42
C ASP A 10 4.00 2.47 -22.14
N SER A 11 4.46 2.30 -23.39
CA SER A 11 4.34 1.02 -24.11
C SER A 11 5.13 -0.13 -23.44
N LEU A 12 6.35 0.14 -22.96
CA LEU A 12 7.14 -0.82 -22.19
C LEU A 12 6.52 -1.11 -20.83
N ALA A 13 5.84 -0.14 -20.24
CA ALA A 13 5.17 -0.30 -18.98
C ALA A 13 3.84 -1.02 -19.08
N GLU A 14 3.04 -0.82 -20.12
CA GLU A 14 1.87 -1.67 -20.43
C GLU A 14 2.31 -3.11 -20.71
N THR A 15 3.43 -3.30 -21.42
CA THR A 15 3.98 -4.65 -21.65
C THR A 15 4.47 -5.29 -20.36
N SER A 16 5.10 -4.53 -19.46
CA SER A 16 5.60 -5.02 -18.18
C SER A 16 4.47 -5.22 -17.15
N LEU A 17 3.48 -4.33 -17.11
CA LEU A 17 2.24 -4.47 -16.34
C LEU A 17 1.42 -5.65 -16.85
N ALA A 18 1.27 -5.83 -18.16
CA ALA A 18 0.60 -6.99 -18.73
C ALA A 18 1.35 -8.30 -18.44
N GLN A 19 2.68 -8.29 -18.35
CA GLN A 19 3.47 -9.45 -17.92
C GLN A 19 3.41 -9.69 -16.40
N LEU A 20 3.29 -8.64 -15.59
CA LEU A 20 3.04 -8.71 -14.14
C LEU A 20 1.61 -9.20 -13.85
N ARG A 21 0.64 -8.78 -14.68
CA ARG A 21 -0.80 -9.07 -14.58
C ARG A 21 -1.25 -10.32 -15.32
N ARG A 22 -0.35 -10.97 -16.07
CA ARG A 22 -0.59 -12.33 -16.55
C ARG A 22 -0.54 -13.27 -15.34
N PRO A 23 -1.44 -14.28 -15.26
CA PRO A 23 -1.29 -15.37 -14.31
C PRO A 23 0.10 -15.92 -14.52
N THR A 24 0.99 -15.70 -13.55
CA THR A 24 2.39 -16.02 -13.75
C THR A 24 2.49 -17.53 -13.94
N THR A 25 3.12 -17.94 -15.05
CA THR A 25 3.71 -19.28 -15.19
C THR A 25 4.90 -19.48 -14.26
N LEU A 26 5.16 -18.54 -13.33
CA LEU A 26 6.01 -18.78 -12.18
C LEU A 26 5.52 -20.09 -11.56
N PRO A 27 6.38 -21.12 -11.48
CA PRO A 27 6.00 -22.30 -10.75
C PRO A 27 5.57 -21.81 -9.38
N LEU A 28 4.35 -22.17 -8.96
CA LEU A 28 4.00 -22.10 -7.55
C LEU A 28 5.22 -22.66 -6.81
N PRO A 29 5.70 -21.97 -5.76
CA PRO A 29 6.80 -22.52 -4.97
C PRO A 29 6.49 -23.99 -4.73
N GLU A 30 7.53 -24.83 -4.74
CA GLU A 30 7.36 -26.23 -4.39
C GLU A 30 6.45 -26.33 -3.16
N LYS A 31 5.73 -27.44 -3.01
CA LYS A 31 4.68 -27.62 -1.99
C LYS A 31 5.17 -27.49 -0.53
N GLN A 32 6.27 -26.81 -0.26
CA GLN A 32 6.91 -26.61 1.01
C GLN A 32 7.23 -25.11 1.19
N PHE A 33 6.58 -24.55 2.21
CA PHE A 33 6.89 -23.28 2.86
C PHE A 33 6.51 -21.96 2.14
N VAL A 34 6.10 -20.97 2.95
CA VAL A 34 6.00 -19.58 2.52
C VAL A 34 7.31 -18.90 2.82
N ASP A 35 7.89 -18.29 1.81
CA ASP A 35 9.15 -17.58 1.95
C ASP A 35 8.96 -16.34 2.83
N TYR A 36 9.61 -16.31 4.00
CA TYR A 36 9.70 -15.14 4.89
C TYR A 36 11.06 -14.44 4.76
N SER A 37 11.92 -14.90 3.84
CA SER A 37 13.25 -14.33 3.68
C SER A 37 13.13 -12.87 3.24
N PRO A 38 13.87 -11.96 3.88
CA PRO A 38 13.94 -10.58 3.45
C PRO A 38 14.40 -10.52 1.99
N VAL A 39 13.75 -9.67 1.19
CA VAL A 39 14.17 -9.42 -0.17
C VAL A 39 15.31 -8.43 -0.22
N SER A 40 16.16 -8.57 -1.24
CA SER A 40 17.24 -7.62 -1.48
C SER A 40 16.68 -6.25 -1.87
N MET A 41 17.18 -5.23 -1.18
CA MET A 41 16.89 -3.82 -1.46
C MET A 41 17.92 -3.17 -2.40
N ALA A 42 18.90 -3.95 -2.89
CA ALA A 42 19.96 -3.45 -3.77
C ALA A 42 19.41 -2.82 -5.04
N GLY A 43 18.33 -3.39 -5.57
CA GLY A 43 17.70 -2.86 -6.76
C GLY A 43 17.08 -1.49 -6.52
N ASP A 44 16.21 -1.36 -5.53
CA ASP A 44 15.60 -0.07 -5.18
C ASP A 44 16.65 1.02 -4.89
N ARG A 45 17.75 0.64 -4.23
CA ARG A 45 18.91 1.50 -3.98
C ARG A 45 19.54 2.02 -5.27
N GLN A 46 19.86 1.12 -6.20
CA GLN A 46 20.51 1.46 -7.46
C GLN A 46 19.64 2.42 -8.27
N ILE A 47 18.32 2.23 -8.26
CA ILE A 47 17.36 3.12 -8.92
C ILE A 47 17.42 4.53 -8.32
N TRP A 48 17.43 4.63 -7.00
CA TRP A 48 17.54 5.90 -6.28
C TRP A 48 18.88 6.60 -6.53
N GLU A 49 20.00 5.89 -6.42
CA GLU A 49 21.35 6.43 -6.68
C GLU A 49 21.49 6.90 -8.14
N THR A 50 20.99 6.14 -9.11
CA THR A 50 20.99 6.52 -10.52
C THR A 50 20.16 7.79 -10.74
N PHE A 51 19.01 7.93 -10.08
CA PHE A 51 18.20 9.14 -10.16
C PHE A 51 18.93 10.36 -9.57
N LEU A 52 19.61 10.21 -8.43
CA LEU A 52 20.38 11.31 -7.83
C LEU A 52 21.57 11.75 -8.68
N GLN A 53 22.22 10.82 -9.39
CA GLN A 53 23.35 11.15 -10.27
C GLN A 53 22.90 11.82 -11.58
N SER A 54 21.71 11.45 -12.08
CA SER A 54 21.18 11.90 -13.37
C SER A 54 20.25 13.12 -13.30
N SER A 55 19.77 13.49 -12.11
CA SER A 55 18.89 14.64 -11.93
C SER A 55 19.58 15.84 -11.27
N SER A 56 19.07 17.03 -11.56
CA SER A 56 19.38 18.27 -10.82
C SER A 56 18.54 18.43 -9.54
N CYS A 57 17.84 17.37 -9.11
CA CYS A 57 16.94 17.42 -7.96
C CYS A 57 17.72 17.73 -6.67
N PRO A 58 17.23 18.61 -5.78
CA PRO A 58 17.96 19.00 -4.56
C PRO A 58 18.04 17.90 -3.49
N PHE A 59 17.65 16.66 -3.79
CA PHE A 59 17.65 15.54 -2.84
C PHE A 59 19.04 15.14 -2.32
N GLN A 60 20.12 15.65 -2.90
CA GLN A 60 21.48 15.48 -2.38
C GLN A 60 21.76 16.36 -1.15
N GLN A 61 20.90 17.34 -0.86
CA GLN A 61 21.05 18.30 0.23
C GLN A 61 19.96 18.09 1.28
N GLU A 62 20.22 18.54 2.50
CA GLU A 62 19.17 18.69 3.51
C GLU A 62 18.21 19.80 3.11
N ILE A 63 16.92 19.59 3.36
CA ILE A 63 15.84 20.55 3.13
C ILE A 63 15.15 20.78 4.47
N PRO A 64 15.63 21.73 5.30
CA PRO A 64 15.15 21.93 6.67
C PRO A 64 13.65 22.17 6.77
N GLU A 65 13.01 22.74 5.75
CA GLU A 65 11.57 22.99 5.71
C GLU A 65 10.71 21.70 5.74
N LEU A 66 11.31 20.54 5.48
CA LEU A 66 10.66 19.23 5.59
C LEU A 66 10.62 18.70 7.04
N ALA A 67 11.47 19.21 7.92
CA ALA A 67 11.56 18.69 9.28
C ALA A 67 10.24 18.91 10.05
N GLY A 68 9.74 17.84 10.67
CA GLY A 68 8.49 17.86 11.43
C GLY A 68 7.21 17.81 10.58
N LYS A 69 7.33 17.79 9.24
CA LYS A 69 6.18 17.53 8.35
C LYS A 69 5.68 16.11 8.52
N VAL A 70 4.36 15.91 8.37
CA VAL A 70 3.72 14.61 8.52
C VAL A 70 3.15 14.16 7.18
N ALA A 71 3.61 13.01 6.69
CA ALA A 71 3.11 12.40 5.46
C ALA A 71 2.54 11.01 5.73
N VAL A 72 1.29 10.81 5.30
CA VAL A 72 0.59 9.53 5.37
C VAL A 72 0.63 8.88 3.99
N PHE A 73 0.99 7.61 3.93
CA PHE A 73 0.99 6.83 2.70
C PHE A 73 0.03 5.64 2.81
N ASP A 74 -0.77 5.43 1.78
CA ASP A 74 -1.41 4.13 1.55
C ASP A 74 -0.38 3.09 1.09
N LEU A 75 -0.76 1.80 1.10
CA LEU A 75 0.10 0.68 0.77
C LEU A 75 -0.12 0.22 -0.68
N ASP A 76 -1.34 -0.20 -1.00
CA ASP A 76 -1.66 -0.93 -2.21
C ASP A 76 -1.76 0.05 -3.37
N GLU A 77 -1.13 -0.29 -4.51
CA GLU A 77 -1.03 0.61 -5.67
C GLU A 77 -0.44 2.01 -5.36
N THR A 78 0.04 2.24 -4.12
CA THR A 78 0.67 3.47 -3.64
C THR A 78 2.15 3.24 -3.44
N ILE A 79 2.53 2.48 -2.42
CA ILE A 79 3.91 2.04 -2.20
C ILE A 79 4.17 0.78 -3.02
N LEU A 80 3.20 -0.14 -3.03
CA LEU A 80 3.26 -1.41 -3.74
C LEU A 80 2.62 -1.30 -5.13
N MET A 81 2.95 -2.28 -5.97
CA MET A 81 2.23 -2.62 -7.19
C MET A 81 1.82 -4.08 -7.10
N ASN A 82 0.59 -4.38 -7.49
CA ASN A 82 0.03 -5.72 -7.42
C ASN A 82 -0.18 -6.32 -8.81
N SER A 83 -0.09 -7.65 -8.91
CA SER A 83 -0.34 -8.40 -10.15
C SER A 83 -1.80 -8.39 -10.57
N PHE A 84 -2.76 -8.08 -9.70
CA PHE A 84 -4.15 -7.94 -10.08
C PHE A 84 -4.68 -6.60 -9.59
N ILE A 85 -5.01 -5.73 -10.56
CA ILE A 85 -5.73 -4.48 -10.31
C ILE A 85 -7.17 -4.73 -10.74
N SER A 86 -7.95 -5.40 -9.91
CA SER A 86 -9.40 -5.30 -10.04
C SER A 86 -9.89 -4.62 -8.78
N PRO A 87 -10.24 -3.32 -8.84
CA PRO A 87 -10.99 -2.66 -7.78
C PRO A 87 -12.31 -3.41 -7.49
N GLU A 88 -12.87 -4.06 -8.51
CA GLU A 88 -14.14 -4.80 -8.45
C GLU A 88 -14.06 -6.03 -7.56
N ILE A 89 -12.86 -6.58 -7.30
CA ILE A 89 -12.69 -7.69 -6.37
C ILE A 89 -13.00 -7.28 -4.91
N TRP A 90 -12.83 -5.98 -4.61
CA TRP A 90 -13.20 -5.36 -3.33
C TRP A 90 -14.66 -4.88 -3.32
N GLU A 91 -15.34 -4.96 -4.46
CA GLU A 91 -16.75 -4.65 -4.67
C GLU A 91 -17.60 -5.91 -4.90
N LEU A 92 -17.04 -7.12 -4.69
CA LEU A 92 -17.83 -8.34 -4.65
C LEU A 92 -18.82 -8.26 -3.47
N GLY A 93 -20.11 -8.51 -3.72
CA GLY A 93 -21.19 -8.31 -2.75
C GLY A 93 -21.49 -6.81 -2.55
N ASP A 94 -21.76 -6.39 -1.31
CA ASP A 94 -21.88 -4.97 -0.96
C ASP A 94 -20.50 -4.28 -0.81
N GLY A 95 -19.38 -5.00 -0.97
CA GLY A 95 -18.02 -4.45 -0.90
C GLY A 95 -17.76 -3.63 0.38
N TYR A 96 -17.08 -2.48 0.25
CA TYR A 96 -16.90 -1.50 1.35
C TYR A 96 -18.20 -0.89 1.90
N THR A 97 -19.36 -1.18 1.31
CA THR A 97 -20.68 -0.75 1.80
C THR A 97 -21.36 -1.81 2.66
N ASP A 98 -20.83 -3.03 2.68
CA ASP A 98 -21.32 -4.08 3.56
C ASP A 98 -20.92 -3.76 5.02
N LYS A 99 -21.91 -3.54 5.89
CA LYS A 99 -21.66 -3.36 7.34
C LYS A 99 -21.14 -4.63 8.01
N THR A 100 -21.18 -5.75 7.30
CA THR A 100 -20.64 -7.05 7.70
C THR A 100 -19.27 -7.32 7.09
N ILE A 101 -18.76 -6.48 6.17
CA ILE A 101 -17.35 -6.62 5.77
C ILE A 101 -16.49 -6.25 6.96
N VAL A 102 -15.60 -7.17 7.30
CA VAL A 102 -14.64 -7.00 8.36
C VAL A 102 -13.27 -7.26 7.76
N PRO A 103 -12.20 -6.59 8.22
CA PRO A 103 -10.87 -7.14 8.11
C PRO A 103 -10.94 -8.65 8.36
N ALA A 104 -10.36 -9.47 7.49
CA ALA A 104 -10.02 -10.85 7.73
C ALA A 104 -9.02 -10.85 8.89
N PHE A 105 -9.54 -10.50 10.07
CA PHE A 105 -8.79 -10.09 11.25
C PHE A 105 -7.84 -11.21 11.68
N TYR A 106 -8.21 -12.44 11.33
CA TYR A 106 -7.53 -13.65 11.72
C TYR A 106 -7.83 -14.74 10.70
N TYR A 107 -6.90 -14.99 9.76
CA TYR A 107 -6.98 -16.23 9.00
C TYR A 107 -7.12 -17.43 9.96
N SER A 108 -6.56 -17.36 11.17
CA SER A 108 -6.75 -18.37 12.23
C SER A 108 -8.22 -18.68 12.57
N MET A 109 -9.17 -17.75 12.41
CA MET A 109 -10.61 -17.97 12.64
C MET A 109 -11.32 -18.68 11.47
N LEU A 110 -10.76 -18.60 10.26
CA LEU A 110 -11.33 -19.30 9.10
C LEU A 110 -11.23 -20.81 9.29
N GLN A 111 -12.27 -21.51 8.86
CA GLN A 111 -12.29 -22.97 8.96
C GLN A 111 -11.22 -23.64 8.10
N SER A 112 -10.38 -24.45 8.75
CA SER A 112 -9.39 -25.29 8.09
C SER A 112 -10.00 -26.61 7.58
N SER A 113 -9.51 -27.10 6.45
CA SER A 113 -9.78 -28.47 6.01
C SER A 113 -8.92 -29.48 6.80
N LEU A 114 -9.27 -30.77 6.82
CA LEU A 114 -8.44 -31.80 7.45
C LEU A 114 -7.03 -31.81 6.86
N LYS A 115 -6.92 -31.77 5.52
CA LYS A 115 -5.67 -31.59 4.79
C LYS A 115 -4.92 -30.33 5.23
N GLY A 116 -5.65 -29.23 5.41
CA GLY A 116 -5.13 -27.96 5.90
C GLY A 116 -4.53 -28.03 7.30
N ARG A 117 -5.12 -28.80 8.22
CA ARG A 117 -4.57 -29.02 9.56
C ARG A 117 -3.22 -29.77 9.50
N PHE A 118 -3.12 -30.81 8.67
CA PHE A 118 -1.84 -31.49 8.41
C PHE A 118 -0.82 -30.55 7.78
N GLN A 119 -1.23 -29.72 6.82
CA GLN A 119 -0.39 -28.69 6.22
C GLN A 119 0.14 -27.69 7.27
N LYS A 120 -0.66 -27.32 8.28
CA LYS A 120 -0.20 -26.42 9.35
C LYS A 120 0.95 -27.02 10.16
N LEU A 121 0.90 -28.33 10.44
CA LEU A 121 2.00 -29.06 11.11
C LEU A 121 3.27 -29.08 10.27
N LEU A 122 3.15 -29.01 8.95
CA LEU A 122 4.26 -28.89 8.00
C LEU A 122 4.71 -27.43 7.79
N GLY A 123 4.33 -26.50 8.67
CA GLY A 123 4.76 -25.11 8.63
C GLY A 123 4.06 -24.23 7.59
N ARG A 124 2.90 -24.64 7.05
CA ARG A 124 2.15 -23.83 6.08
C ARG A 124 1.50 -22.59 6.74
N THR A 125 1.26 -21.56 5.93
CA THR A 125 0.59 -20.33 6.38
C THR A 125 -0.85 -20.57 6.75
N HIS A 126 -1.46 -19.62 7.47
CA HIS A 126 -2.88 -19.75 7.77
C HIS A 126 -3.71 -19.83 6.49
N TYR A 127 -3.42 -19.02 5.47
CA TYR A 127 -4.04 -19.06 4.14
C TYR A 127 -4.10 -20.49 3.54
N ASP A 128 -2.96 -21.15 3.42
CA ASP A 128 -2.83 -22.48 2.80
C ASP A 128 -3.62 -23.59 3.50
N THR A 129 -3.94 -23.37 4.76
CA THR A 129 -4.59 -24.38 5.62
C THR A 129 -6.10 -24.28 5.57
N LYS A 130 -6.66 -23.29 4.86
CA LYS A 130 -8.10 -23.01 4.88
C LYS A 130 -8.86 -23.80 3.83
N ASN A 131 -10.14 -24.01 4.14
CA ASN A 131 -11.03 -24.70 3.23
C ASN A 131 -11.47 -23.75 2.11
N THR A 132 -10.76 -23.78 0.98
CA THR A 132 -11.06 -22.94 -0.18
C THR A 132 -12.44 -23.18 -0.78
N LYS A 133 -13.08 -24.34 -0.55
CA LYS A 133 -14.49 -24.57 -0.96
C LYS A 133 -15.48 -23.80 -0.10
N ARG A 134 -15.18 -23.63 1.20
CA ARG A 134 -16.01 -22.83 2.13
C ARG A 134 -15.69 -21.34 2.06
N HIS A 135 -14.48 -21.00 1.61
CA HIS A 135 -13.99 -19.62 1.48
C HIS A 135 -13.58 -19.37 0.03
N PRO A 136 -14.54 -19.13 -0.90
CA PRO A 136 -14.26 -19.04 -2.33
C PRO A 136 -13.27 -17.94 -2.70
N PHE A 137 -13.18 -16.87 -1.92
CA PHE A 137 -12.18 -15.80 -2.11
C PHE A 137 -10.72 -16.30 -1.99
N LEU A 138 -10.49 -17.44 -1.33
CA LEU A 138 -9.17 -18.10 -1.23
C LEU A 138 -8.84 -18.99 -2.45
N GLN A 139 -9.77 -19.14 -3.41
CA GLN A 139 -9.51 -19.86 -4.66
C GLN A 139 -8.77 -19.01 -5.69
N GLN A 140 -8.65 -17.70 -5.43
CA GLN A 140 -7.92 -16.79 -6.29
C GLN A 140 -6.43 -17.13 -6.32
N PRO A 141 -5.74 -16.89 -7.46
CA PRO A 141 -4.30 -17.07 -7.54
C PRO A 141 -3.60 -16.19 -6.51
N ARG A 142 -2.47 -16.67 -5.98
CA ARG A 142 -1.64 -15.85 -5.09
C ARG A 142 -1.14 -14.61 -5.83
N HIS A 143 -1.12 -13.49 -5.14
CA HIS A 143 -0.74 -12.22 -5.75
C HIS A 143 0.77 -12.10 -5.78
N ILE A 144 1.27 -11.45 -6.83
CA ILE A 144 2.65 -11.00 -6.86
C ILE A 144 2.63 -9.50 -6.58
N VAL A 145 3.41 -9.09 -5.59
CA VAL A 145 3.57 -7.71 -5.19
C VAL A 145 5.02 -7.29 -5.37
N MET A 146 5.23 -6.01 -5.62
CA MET A 146 6.56 -5.41 -5.64
C MET A 146 6.47 -3.97 -5.15
N CYS A 147 7.54 -3.44 -4.57
CA CYS A 147 7.60 -2.01 -4.29
C CYS A 147 7.75 -1.24 -5.60
N ARG A 148 7.13 -0.05 -5.66
CA ARG A 148 7.37 0.86 -6.78
C ARG A 148 8.85 1.23 -6.83
N PRO A 149 9.51 1.18 -8.01
CA PRO A 149 10.92 1.52 -8.15
C PRO A 149 11.32 2.87 -7.54
N GLY A 150 12.32 2.85 -6.65
CA GLY A 150 12.86 4.00 -5.94
C GLY A 150 11.99 4.49 -4.76
N MET A 151 10.87 3.81 -4.47
CA MET A 151 9.93 4.24 -3.43
C MET A 151 10.53 4.09 -2.04
N LEU A 152 11.12 2.95 -1.69
CA LEU A 152 11.53 2.70 -0.30
C LEU A 152 12.74 3.54 0.07
N TYR A 153 13.73 3.64 -0.82
CA TYR A 153 14.85 4.56 -0.60
C TYR A 153 14.40 6.03 -0.56
N GLY A 154 13.42 6.43 -1.38
CA GLY A 154 12.89 7.79 -1.33
C GLY A 154 12.11 8.11 -0.07
N LEU A 155 11.34 7.14 0.45
CA LEU A 155 10.70 7.25 1.76
C LEU A 155 11.74 7.31 2.89
N ASN A 156 12.78 6.47 2.83
CA ASN A 156 13.87 6.54 3.80
C ASN A 156 14.60 7.89 3.74
N TRP A 157 14.79 8.45 2.54
CA TRP A 157 15.31 9.80 2.38
C TRP A 157 14.39 10.85 3.03
N LEU A 158 13.07 10.81 2.79
CA LEU A 158 12.11 11.71 3.46
C LEU A 158 12.20 11.61 4.98
N LYS A 159 12.29 10.39 5.53
CA LYS A 159 12.50 10.16 6.96
C LYS A 159 13.77 10.86 7.44
N ASN A 160 14.88 10.71 6.72
CA ASN A 160 16.15 11.35 7.06
C ASN A 160 16.11 12.88 6.97
N GLN A 161 15.18 13.44 6.19
CA GLN A 161 14.88 14.89 6.19
C GLN A 161 14.05 15.34 7.40
N GLY A 162 13.71 14.42 8.32
CA GLY A 162 12.90 14.71 9.49
C GLY A 162 11.39 14.69 9.24
N VAL A 163 10.93 14.16 8.11
CA VAL A 163 9.49 13.95 7.85
C VAL A 163 9.00 12.76 8.69
N VAL A 164 7.91 12.97 9.42
CA VAL A 164 7.17 11.91 10.12
C VAL A 164 6.35 11.13 9.10
N LEU A 165 6.73 9.87 8.87
CA LEU A 165 6.06 8.98 7.93
C LEU A 165 5.11 8.04 8.64
N ILE A 166 3.88 7.94 8.14
CA ILE A 166 2.82 7.04 8.63
C ILE A 166 2.38 6.13 7.48
N LEU A 167 2.33 4.83 7.72
CA LEU A 167 1.67 3.88 6.83
C LEU A 167 0.23 3.70 7.30
N ALA A 168 -0.75 4.04 6.47
CA ALA A 168 -2.17 3.87 6.76
C ALA A 168 -2.82 3.06 5.64
N THR A 169 -3.32 1.86 5.91
CA THR A 169 -3.78 0.96 4.84
C THR A 169 -5.07 0.22 5.22
N ALA A 170 -5.89 -0.08 4.22
CA ALA A 170 -7.03 -0.99 4.33
C ALA A 170 -6.61 -2.48 4.35
N SER A 171 -5.30 -2.77 4.36
CA SER A 171 -4.78 -4.11 4.56
C SER A 171 -4.85 -4.58 6.01
N ALA A 172 -5.02 -5.88 6.24
CA ALA A 172 -5.00 -6.47 7.58
C ALA A 172 -3.58 -6.50 8.17
N ARG A 173 -3.52 -6.46 9.49
CA ARG A 173 -2.28 -6.50 10.25
C ARG A 173 -1.36 -7.67 9.89
N GLU A 174 -1.89 -8.88 9.71
CA GLU A 174 -1.10 -10.08 9.39
C GLU A 174 -0.37 -9.95 8.04
N ARG A 175 -1.03 -9.38 7.03
CA ARG A 175 -0.42 -9.08 5.72
C ARG A 175 0.69 -8.06 5.87
N VAL A 176 0.43 -6.94 6.56
CA VAL A 176 1.44 -5.88 6.75
C VAL A 176 2.65 -6.41 7.54
N GLN A 177 2.43 -7.26 8.54
CA GLN A 177 3.52 -7.95 9.25
C GLN A 177 4.33 -8.85 8.33
N TYR A 178 3.68 -9.65 7.48
CA TYR A 178 4.36 -10.46 6.45
C TYR A 178 5.21 -9.58 5.53
N LEU A 179 4.61 -8.55 4.94
CA LEU A 179 5.29 -7.62 4.04
C LEU A 179 6.44 -6.89 4.74
N SER A 180 6.32 -6.56 6.01
CA SER A 180 7.40 -5.94 6.79
C SER A 180 8.56 -6.88 7.12
N HIS A 181 8.35 -8.21 7.06
CA HIS A 181 9.45 -9.18 7.11
C HIS A 181 10.13 -9.30 5.74
N ARG A 182 9.34 -9.35 4.66
CA ARG A 182 9.86 -9.43 3.28
C ARG A 182 10.63 -8.15 2.93
N PHE A 183 10.01 -7.00 3.10
CA PHE A 183 10.58 -5.67 2.87
C PHE A 183 10.98 -5.07 4.21
N ALA A 184 12.11 -5.51 4.77
CA ALA A 184 12.58 -5.10 6.11
C ALA A 184 12.60 -3.57 6.32
N MET A 185 12.85 -2.81 5.25
CA MET A 185 12.87 -1.34 5.27
C MET A 185 11.52 -0.71 5.68
N PHE A 186 10.39 -1.40 5.57
CA PHE A 186 9.11 -0.90 6.11
C PHE A 186 9.19 -0.61 7.61
N ARG A 187 9.85 -1.47 8.38
CA ARG A 187 10.02 -1.27 9.82
C ARG A 187 10.93 -0.09 10.11
N GLU A 188 11.95 0.08 9.29
CA GLU A 188 12.88 1.20 9.43
C GLU A 188 12.19 2.53 9.08
N ILE A 189 11.40 2.58 8.01
CA ILE A 189 10.75 3.81 7.53
C ILE A 189 9.61 4.23 8.47
N PHE A 190 8.70 3.31 8.77
CA PHE A 190 7.44 3.62 9.46
C PHE A 190 7.48 3.33 10.96
N GLU A 191 8.42 2.51 11.43
CA GLU A 191 8.56 2.13 12.84
C GLU A 191 7.22 1.60 13.41
N ASP A 192 6.70 2.24 14.46
CA ASP A 192 5.42 1.93 15.10
C ASP A 192 4.22 2.66 14.48
N ARG A 193 4.44 3.56 13.51
CA ARG A 193 3.42 4.39 12.86
C ARG A 193 2.74 3.66 11.70
N ILE A 194 2.26 2.46 11.98
CA ILE A 194 1.56 1.61 11.01
C ILE A 194 0.13 1.39 11.49
N ILE A 195 -0.81 2.06 10.81
CA ILE A 195 -2.25 1.94 10.99
C ILE A 195 -2.80 1.02 9.90
N THR A 196 -3.43 -0.09 10.30
CA THR A 196 -3.99 -1.07 9.38
C THR A 196 -5.50 -1.07 9.44
N ALA A 197 -6.13 -1.90 8.63
CA ALA A 197 -7.57 -2.08 8.63
C ALA A 197 -8.10 -2.39 10.04
N ASN A 198 -7.31 -3.11 10.83
CA ASN A 198 -7.67 -3.51 12.18
C ASN A 198 -7.86 -2.30 13.11
N GLU A 199 -6.93 -1.34 13.07
CA GLU A 199 -6.97 -0.15 13.91
C GLU A 199 -8.04 0.83 13.44
N ILE A 200 -8.19 1.00 12.13
CA ILE A 200 -9.24 1.84 11.55
C ILE A 200 -10.62 1.31 11.95
N ALA A 201 -10.84 -0.01 11.85
CA ALA A 201 -12.08 -0.63 12.27
C ALA A 201 -12.31 -0.52 13.79
N TYR A 202 -11.26 -0.73 14.61
CA TYR A 202 -11.34 -0.54 16.06
C TYR A 202 -11.75 0.88 16.43
N PHE A 203 -11.16 1.89 15.78
CA PHE A 203 -11.50 3.30 15.98
C PHE A 203 -12.99 3.55 15.72
N TYR A 204 -13.55 3.03 14.63
CA TYR A 204 -14.98 3.13 14.34
C TYR A 204 -15.87 2.39 15.35
N GLY A 205 -15.38 1.28 15.92
CA GLY A 205 -16.08 0.53 16.94
C GLY A 205 -16.20 1.28 18.28
N GLN A 206 -15.14 1.98 18.69
CA GLN A 206 -15.07 2.69 19.97
C GLN A 206 -15.68 4.10 19.91
N ASN A 207 -15.55 4.80 18.78
CA ASN A 207 -15.91 6.22 18.67
C ASN A 207 -17.28 6.43 18.02
N ARG A 208 -18.28 5.63 18.41
CA ARG A 208 -19.64 5.73 17.84
C ARG A 208 -20.32 7.07 18.13
N GLU A 209 -20.01 7.70 19.26
CA GLU A 209 -20.60 8.99 19.65
C GLU A 209 -19.85 10.21 19.08
N MET A 210 -18.66 10.00 18.49
CA MET A 210 -17.85 10.99 17.75
C MET A 210 -17.64 12.36 18.44
N SER A 211 -17.90 12.54 19.74
CA SER A 211 -17.97 13.86 20.37
C SER A 211 -16.71 14.71 20.19
N GLU A 212 -15.54 14.08 20.13
CA GLU A 212 -14.22 14.72 19.99
C GLU A 212 -13.72 14.84 18.53
N ILE A 213 -14.47 14.33 17.56
CA ILE A 213 -14.12 14.38 16.13
C ILE A 213 -14.68 15.69 15.52
N SER A 214 -13.90 16.33 14.65
CA SER A 214 -14.34 17.56 13.97
C SER A 214 -15.60 17.31 13.12
N MET A 215 -16.42 18.35 12.90
CA MET A 215 -17.63 18.21 12.07
C MET A 215 -17.32 17.78 10.63
N VAL A 216 -16.16 18.19 10.09
CA VAL A 216 -15.70 17.80 8.75
C VAL A 216 -15.46 16.29 8.70
N GLU A 217 -14.71 15.76 9.65
CA GLU A 217 -14.40 14.33 9.72
C GLU A 217 -15.65 13.51 10.02
N LYS A 218 -16.55 13.98 10.90
CA LYS A 218 -17.88 13.37 11.11
C LYS A 218 -18.63 13.23 9.80
N ASN A 219 -18.71 14.29 9.01
CA ASN A 219 -19.40 14.25 7.72
C ASN A 219 -18.75 13.27 6.74
N ILE A 220 -17.42 13.23 6.69
CA ILE A 220 -16.66 12.25 5.89
C ILE A 220 -17.00 10.82 6.30
N LEU A 221 -16.99 10.54 7.60
CA LEU A 221 -17.31 9.23 8.14
C LEU A 221 -18.79 8.86 7.97
N LEU A 222 -19.69 9.85 7.95
CA LEU A 222 -21.11 9.64 7.66
C LEU A 222 -21.40 9.38 6.18
N GLN A 223 -20.62 9.97 5.25
CA GLN A 223 -20.76 9.71 3.82
C GLN A 223 -20.49 8.25 3.47
N ARG A 224 -19.51 7.62 4.14
CA ARG A 224 -19.28 6.18 4.08
C ARG A 224 -18.89 5.64 5.46
N PRO A 225 -19.89 5.22 6.27
CA PRO A 225 -19.64 4.64 7.58
C PRO A 225 -18.70 3.44 7.47
N GLN A 226 -17.72 3.38 8.37
CA GLN A 226 -16.75 2.28 8.46
C GLN A 226 -15.82 2.12 7.25
N SER A 227 -15.76 3.11 6.35
CA SER A 227 -14.84 3.05 5.22
C SER A 227 -13.39 3.03 5.69
N LEU A 228 -12.68 1.95 5.36
CA LEU A 228 -11.24 1.82 5.60
C LEU A 228 -10.41 2.76 4.70
N ALA A 229 -11.02 3.34 3.68
CA ALA A 229 -10.41 4.35 2.83
C ALA A 229 -10.41 5.75 3.49
N ALA A 230 -11.29 6.01 4.47
CA ALA A 230 -11.39 7.30 5.13
C ALA A 230 -10.29 7.48 6.20
N LYS A 231 -9.08 7.80 5.75
CA LYS A 231 -7.87 8.02 6.56
C LYS A 231 -7.84 9.43 7.15
N VAL A 232 -8.76 9.73 8.08
CA VAL A 232 -8.93 11.06 8.67
C VAL A 232 -7.97 11.34 9.84
N PRO A 233 -7.61 12.61 10.13
CA PRO A 233 -6.73 13.00 11.24
C PRO A 233 -7.08 12.39 12.60
N ALA A 234 -8.36 12.30 12.95
CA ALA A 234 -8.81 11.73 14.21
C ALA A 234 -8.32 10.28 14.46
N ILE A 235 -8.15 9.48 13.40
CA ILE A 235 -7.60 8.11 13.50
C ILE A 235 -6.15 8.17 13.96
N PHE A 236 -5.35 9.06 13.36
CA PHE A 236 -3.94 9.21 13.68
C PHE A 236 -3.73 9.82 15.06
N ASN A 237 -4.58 10.75 15.47
CA ASN A 237 -4.53 11.28 16.83
C ASN A 237 -4.83 10.20 17.87
N PHE A 238 -5.86 9.38 17.62
CA PHE A 238 -6.26 8.33 18.55
C PHE A 238 -5.11 7.36 18.85
N PHE A 239 -4.44 6.84 17.81
CA PHE A 239 -3.39 5.82 17.95
C PHE A 239 -1.98 6.37 18.12
N LEU A 240 -1.64 7.47 17.44
CA LEU A 240 -0.27 7.96 17.33
C LEU A 240 -0.05 9.32 18.01
N LYS A 241 -1.11 9.95 18.56
CA LYS A 241 -1.08 11.31 19.14
C LYS A 241 -0.60 12.38 18.14
N ILE A 242 -0.85 12.12 16.86
CA ILE A 242 -0.60 13.04 15.75
C ILE A 242 -1.93 13.69 15.38
N ASN A 243 -2.08 14.97 15.76
CA ASN A 243 -3.35 15.69 15.59
C ASN A 243 -3.76 15.88 14.13
N ASP A 244 -2.79 15.92 13.21
CA ASP A 244 -3.02 16.24 11.81
C ASP A 244 -1.87 15.75 10.91
N TYR A 245 -2.11 15.73 9.59
CA TYR A 245 -1.09 15.46 8.58
C TYR A 245 -1.01 16.57 7.53
N ASP A 246 0.17 16.78 6.93
CA ASP A 246 0.37 17.74 5.85
C ASP A 246 -0.04 17.17 4.49
N VAL A 247 0.21 15.87 4.26
CA VAL A 247 -0.15 15.18 3.02
C VAL A 247 -0.61 13.75 3.26
N LEU A 248 -1.64 13.33 2.54
CA LEU A 248 -2.06 11.94 2.37
C LEU A 248 -1.82 11.52 0.93
N VAL A 249 -1.01 10.51 0.71
CA VAL A 249 -0.68 9.93 -0.60
C VAL A 249 -1.47 8.63 -0.76
N ASP A 250 -2.42 8.60 -1.71
CA ASP A 250 -3.42 7.52 -1.82
C ASP A 250 -3.88 7.38 -3.29
N ASP A 251 -4.03 6.15 -3.78
CA ASP A 251 -4.53 5.85 -5.13
C ASP A 251 -6.06 5.69 -5.18
N SER A 252 -6.70 5.56 -4.02
CA SER A 252 -8.10 5.23 -3.90
C SER A 252 -9.00 6.34 -4.44
N GLN A 253 -9.75 5.98 -5.49
CA GLN A 253 -10.85 6.80 -5.97
C GLN A 253 -11.91 7.01 -4.90
N THR A 254 -12.06 6.06 -3.96
CA THR A 254 -12.97 6.19 -2.83
C THR A 254 -12.51 7.30 -1.88
N THR A 255 -11.23 7.32 -1.48
CA THR A 255 -10.67 8.41 -0.67
C THR A 255 -10.88 9.76 -1.36
N THR A 256 -10.57 9.83 -2.66
CA THR A 256 -10.77 11.05 -3.47
C THR A 256 -12.23 11.51 -3.47
N LYS A 257 -13.18 10.59 -3.64
CA LYS A 257 -14.62 10.90 -3.64
C LYS A 257 -15.11 11.40 -2.28
N ILE A 258 -14.69 10.75 -1.18
CA ILE A 258 -15.13 11.09 0.18
C ILE A 258 -14.56 12.43 0.63
N PHE A 259 -13.31 12.73 0.28
CA PHE A 259 -12.67 13.99 0.66
C PHE A 259 -13.17 15.16 -0.19
N LYS A 260 -13.77 14.90 -1.34
CA LYS A 260 -14.27 15.92 -2.27
C LYS A 260 -15.13 16.95 -1.55
N ASN A 261 -14.83 18.23 -1.77
CA ASN A 261 -15.51 19.37 -1.14
C ASN A 261 -15.29 19.50 0.37
N THR A 262 -14.25 18.84 0.92
CA THR A 262 -13.80 19.05 2.30
C THR A 262 -12.39 19.67 2.32
N PRO A 263 -11.99 20.34 3.42
CA PRO A 263 -10.62 20.83 3.59
C PRO A 263 -9.54 19.74 3.43
N LEU A 264 -9.86 18.47 3.66
CA LEU A 264 -8.91 17.37 3.47
C LEU A 264 -8.57 17.11 1.99
N THR A 265 -9.34 17.67 1.04
CA THR A 265 -9.00 17.63 -0.40
C THR A 265 -7.62 18.25 -0.66
N GLU A 266 -7.29 19.34 0.04
CA GLU A 266 -6.03 20.06 -0.14
C GLU A 266 -4.82 19.28 0.39
N LYS A 267 -5.07 18.31 1.27
CA LYS A 267 -4.05 17.42 1.83
C LYS A 267 -3.89 16.14 1.02
N LEU A 268 -4.86 15.81 0.16
CA LEU A 268 -4.78 14.61 -0.67
C LEU A 268 -3.85 14.85 -1.87
N LEU A 269 -2.85 13.98 -2.00
CA LEU A 269 -2.07 13.77 -3.21
C LEU A 269 -2.57 12.48 -3.88
N PRO A 270 -3.55 12.59 -4.81
CA PRO A 270 -4.06 11.43 -5.51
C PRO A 270 -3.02 10.92 -6.49
N ILE A 271 -2.81 9.61 -6.48
CA ILE A 271 -1.95 8.91 -7.44
C ILE A 271 -2.80 7.98 -8.31
N LYS A 272 -2.28 7.64 -9.48
CA LYS A 272 -2.96 6.78 -10.45
C LYS A 272 -2.33 5.40 -10.40
N SER A 273 -3.13 4.40 -10.08
CA SER A 273 -2.69 3.00 -9.95
C SER A 273 -2.23 2.37 -11.28
N ASP A 274 -2.70 2.90 -12.41
CA ASP A 274 -2.41 2.38 -13.76
C ASP A 274 -1.07 2.84 -14.37
N GLN A 275 -0.31 3.68 -13.67
CA GLN A 275 0.87 4.34 -14.25
C GLN A 275 2.09 3.43 -14.37
N ALA A 276 2.93 3.78 -15.34
CA ALA A 276 4.09 3.02 -15.77
C ALA A 276 5.10 2.69 -14.65
N VAL A 277 5.63 1.46 -14.64
CA VAL A 277 6.61 0.97 -13.65
C VAL A 277 7.90 1.79 -13.62
N SER A 278 8.34 2.35 -14.75
CA SER A 278 9.73 2.74 -15.01
C SER A 278 10.24 4.02 -14.32
N SER A 279 9.43 4.71 -13.50
CA SER A 279 9.89 5.81 -12.61
C SER A 279 8.84 6.31 -11.61
N TYR A 280 7.69 5.63 -11.51
CA TYR A 280 6.55 6.20 -10.81
C TYR A 280 6.73 6.32 -9.29
N GLY A 281 7.51 5.43 -8.67
CA GLY A 281 7.88 5.56 -7.25
C GLY A 281 8.60 6.87 -6.97
N LEU A 282 9.65 7.19 -7.73
CA LEU A 282 10.38 8.45 -7.65
C LEU A 282 9.48 9.66 -7.86
N LYS A 283 8.57 9.61 -8.84
CA LYS A 283 7.61 10.69 -9.10
C LYS A 283 6.67 10.93 -7.91
N ILE A 284 6.22 9.87 -7.24
CA ILE A 284 5.40 9.99 -6.02
C ILE A 284 6.21 10.71 -4.94
N ILE A 285 7.48 10.36 -4.74
CA ILE A 285 8.36 11.03 -3.77
C ILE A 285 8.53 12.51 -4.11
N ILE A 286 8.85 12.84 -5.36
CA ILE A 286 8.98 14.24 -5.81
C ILE A 286 7.71 15.03 -5.53
N LYS A 287 6.54 14.51 -5.96
CA LYS A 287 5.26 15.18 -5.73
C LYS A 287 4.91 15.31 -4.26
N THR A 288 5.31 14.34 -3.43
CA THR A 288 5.16 14.43 -1.98
C THR A 288 5.98 15.59 -1.45
N VAL A 289 7.25 15.70 -1.82
CA VAL A 289 8.12 16.82 -1.40
C VAL A 289 7.54 18.15 -1.87
N GLU A 290 7.13 18.27 -3.13
CA GLU A 290 6.53 19.50 -3.65
C GLU A 290 5.26 19.89 -2.87
N ARG A 291 4.43 18.91 -2.51
CA ARG A 291 3.24 19.14 -1.69
C ARG A 291 3.61 19.59 -0.28
N LEU A 292 4.57 18.94 0.36
CA LEU A 292 5.04 19.30 1.71
C LEU A 292 5.66 20.70 1.76
N LEU A 293 6.37 21.11 0.71
CA LEU A 293 7.00 22.43 0.60
C LEU A 293 6.05 23.52 0.08
N GLY A 294 4.91 23.15 -0.52
CA GLY A 294 4.00 24.10 -1.16
C GLY A 294 4.58 24.78 -2.42
N ARG A 295 5.63 24.21 -3.03
CA ARG A 295 6.29 24.74 -4.23
C ARG A 295 6.77 23.60 -5.13
N SER A 296 6.82 23.85 -6.44
CA SER A 296 7.40 22.89 -7.39
C SER A 296 8.93 22.88 -7.26
N LEU A 297 9.52 21.70 -7.39
CA LEU A 297 10.96 21.54 -7.48
C LEU A 297 11.36 21.65 -8.95
N ASN A 298 12.36 22.47 -9.25
CA ASN A 298 12.97 22.50 -10.58
C ASN A 298 13.78 21.21 -10.77
N THR A 299 13.11 20.14 -11.22
CA THR A 299 13.74 18.87 -11.56
C THR A 299 13.99 18.80 -13.05
N SER A 300 15.25 18.83 -13.47
CA SER A 300 15.64 18.44 -14.82
C SER A 300 16.39 17.11 -14.76
N ILE A 301 15.92 16.14 -15.54
CA ILE A 301 16.62 14.87 -15.75
C ILE A 301 17.58 15.08 -16.91
N LYS A 302 18.88 14.90 -16.70
CA LYS A 302 19.84 14.88 -17.79
C LYS A 302 19.56 13.60 -18.58
N ASN A 303 19.12 13.76 -19.83
CA ASN A 303 18.94 12.63 -20.75
C ASN A 303 20.30 11.96 -20.99
N HIS A 304 20.64 10.98 -20.15
CA HIS A 304 21.64 10.00 -20.52
C HIS A 304 20.98 9.11 -21.56
N GLY A 305 21.37 9.30 -22.83
CA GLY A 305 20.74 8.67 -23.98
C GLY A 305 20.47 7.18 -23.74
N SER A 306 19.20 6.80 -23.84
CA SER A 306 18.69 5.47 -24.20
C SER A 306 19.48 4.22 -23.77
N GLN A 307 20.18 4.24 -22.63
CA GLN A 307 20.56 3.01 -21.97
C GLN A 307 19.32 2.55 -21.24
N GLN A 308 18.54 1.72 -21.93
CA GLN A 308 17.55 0.82 -21.33
C GLN A 308 18.29 -0.01 -20.28
N GLN A 309 18.47 0.52 -19.06
CA GLN A 309 18.78 -0.34 -17.94
C GLN A 309 17.58 -1.27 -17.81
N PRO A 310 17.78 -2.59 -17.84
CA PRO A 310 16.69 -3.53 -17.68
C PRO A 310 16.27 -3.47 -16.21
N TRP A 311 15.42 -2.49 -15.86
CA TRP A 311 14.77 -2.40 -14.54
C TRP A 311 14.12 -3.74 -14.14
N ARG A 312 13.76 -4.56 -15.15
CA ARG A 312 13.25 -5.92 -15.03
C ARG A 312 14.15 -6.86 -14.23
N ASP A 313 15.47 -6.71 -14.32
CA ASP A 313 16.43 -7.60 -13.62
C ASP A 313 16.74 -7.11 -12.20
N ILE A 314 16.26 -5.90 -11.85
CA ILE A 314 16.60 -5.16 -10.64
C ILE A 314 15.40 -5.12 -9.66
N ILE A 315 14.17 -5.24 -10.17
CA ILE A 315 12.95 -5.17 -9.36
C ILE A 315 12.65 -6.54 -8.72
N THR A 316 12.63 -6.57 -7.39
CA THR A 316 12.30 -7.80 -6.67
C THR A 316 10.79 -7.98 -6.54
N ARG A 317 10.31 -9.15 -6.99
CA ARG A 317 8.91 -9.56 -6.93
C ARG A 317 8.73 -10.55 -5.77
N VAL A 318 7.64 -10.38 -5.03
CA VAL A 318 7.31 -11.19 -3.86
C VAL A 318 5.92 -11.77 -4.04
N GLU A 319 5.78 -13.05 -3.75
CA GLU A 319 4.46 -13.65 -3.58
C GLU A 319 3.83 -13.16 -2.28
N ASP A 320 2.58 -12.69 -2.36
CA ASP A 320 1.78 -12.25 -1.22
C ASP A 320 0.64 -13.23 -0.97
N PRO A 321 0.84 -14.19 -0.03
CA PRO A 321 -0.19 -15.16 0.32
C PRO A 321 -1.29 -14.56 1.22
N TYR A 322 -1.17 -13.30 1.64
CA TYR A 322 -2.10 -12.62 2.55
C TYR A 322 -2.79 -11.42 1.89
N TYR A 323 -2.71 -11.29 0.57
CA TYR A 323 -3.28 -10.17 -0.21
C TYR A 323 -4.79 -9.97 -0.01
N TRP A 324 -5.51 -10.95 0.52
CA TRP A 324 -6.97 -10.90 0.73
C TRP A 324 -7.36 -10.66 2.20
N PRO A 325 -7.26 -9.42 2.72
CA PRO A 325 -7.49 -9.10 4.11
C PRO A 325 -8.90 -8.56 4.41
N LEU A 326 -9.83 -8.47 3.47
CA LEU A 326 -11.21 -8.04 3.74
C LEU A 326 -12.16 -9.13 3.26
N CYS A 327 -13.04 -9.61 4.14
CA CYS A 327 -14.07 -10.59 3.78
C CYS A 327 -15.35 -10.34 4.56
N HIS A 328 -16.46 -10.91 4.10
CA HIS A 328 -17.74 -10.81 4.80
C HIS A 328 -17.65 -11.53 6.14
N MET A 329 -18.34 -11.02 7.17
CA MET A 329 -18.40 -11.64 8.49
C MET A 329 -19.02 -13.05 8.43
N SER A 330 -19.95 -13.29 7.50
CA SER A 330 -20.49 -14.62 7.21
C SER A 330 -19.42 -15.61 6.76
N ASP A 331 -18.35 -15.12 6.12
CA ASP A 331 -17.22 -15.93 5.70
C ASP A 331 -16.23 -16.17 6.86
N GLN A 332 -16.32 -15.41 7.96
CA GLN A 332 -15.45 -15.56 9.12
C GLN A 332 -16.04 -16.47 10.20
N LEU A 333 -17.36 -16.43 10.40
CA LEU A 333 -18.02 -17.13 11.49
C LEU A 333 -18.35 -18.57 11.10
N LYS A 334 -17.85 -19.52 11.89
CA LYS A 334 -18.54 -20.79 12.08
C LYS A 334 -19.91 -20.49 12.68
N LEU A 335 -20.97 -20.74 11.94
CA LEU A 335 -22.14 -21.30 12.60
C LEU A 335 -21.71 -22.72 13.01
N ASN A 336 -21.42 -22.88 14.31
CA ASN A 336 -21.47 -24.20 14.90
C ASN A 336 -22.93 -24.66 14.75
N ASP A 337 -23.14 -25.68 13.93
CA ASP A 337 -24.21 -26.63 14.21
C ASP A 337 -23.62 -27.74 15.08
#